data_AF-A0A923TC49-F1
#
_entry.id   AF-A0A923TC49-F1
#
_cell.length_a   1.000
_cell.length_b   1.000
_cell.length_c   1.000
_cell.angle_alpha   90.00
_cell.angle_beta   90.00
_cell.angle_gamma   90.00
#
_symmetry.space_group_name_H-M   'P 1'
#
loop_
_entity.id
_entity.type
_entity.pdbx_description
1 polymer ?
#
loop_
_entity_poly.entity_id
_entity_poly.type
_entity_poly.pdbx_seq_one_letter_code
_entity_poly.pdbx_strand_id
1 'polypeptide(L)'
;MPTKANFAIYLQALGGKFIGQNAFYPQDIKVYVAINGNAQQLPYFSGPTTPPDDGEVGVAYFDGASSVVPILTNHPTQAVVPVTVNYLTPQPGLTVVAQGLVDLNDNDINTPTEVLVYYPVPGPNGSVKTLTLRQPVILSPFQLNYKLTLVIPGLLVHTPVLTNNQISAVVTMMCGCKVSNGSTPPFWLPADFTVLANVVYKNRPTVQVPLSLVTTGSASTFAGALAVTTDIESITVTANQKSTGNFGANQLTF
;
A
#
# COMPACT_ATOMS: atom_id res chain seq x y z
N MET A 1 10.58 -12.56 34.77
CA MET A 1 10.17 -11.15 34.89
C MET A 1 9.88 -10.66 33.46
N PRO A 2 8.86 -9.82 33.21
CA PRO A 2 8.64 -9.31 31.86
C PRO A 2 9.85 -8.49 31.41
N THR A 3 10.42 -8.84 30.28
CA THR A 3 11.48 -8.08 29.63
C THR A 3 10.84 -7.17 28.59
N LYS A 4 11.18 -5.88 28.60
CA LYS A 4 10.69 -4.93 27.60
C LYS A 4 11.50 -5.10 26.31
N ALA A 5 10.83 -5.40 25.21
CA ALA A 5 11.42 -5.34 23.87
C ALA A 5 10.97 -4.07 23.14
N ASN A 6 11.92 -3.43 22.46
CA ASN A 6 11.67 -2.27 21.63
C ASN A 6 11.29 -2.71 20.22
N PHE A 7 10.13 -2.25 19.75
CA PHE A 7 9.67 -2.46 18.38
C PHE A 7 9.70 -1.15 17.62
N ALA A 8 10.17 -1.21 16.38
CA ALA A 8 10.08 -0.15 15.37
C ALA A 8 9.53 -0.75 14.08
N ILE A 9 8.35 -0.30 13.67
CA ILE A 9 7.59 -0.86 12.56
C ILE A 9 7.37 0.21 11.50
N TYR A 10 7.98 0.01 10.34
CA TYR A 10 7.82 0.84 9.16
C TYR A 10 6.76 0.24 8.26
N LEU A 11 5.86 1.07 7.73
CA LEU A 11 4.89 0.65 6.72
C LEU A 11 5.39 1.11 5.37
N GLN A 12 5.59 0.18 4.43
CA GLN A 12 6.05 0.49 3.09
C GLN A 12 4.93 0.17 2.09
N ALA A 13 4.50 1.15 1.31
CA ALA A 13 3.71 0.87 0.13
C ALA A 13 4.56 0.03 -0.83
N LEU A 14 3.99 -1.05 -1.37
CA LEU A 14 4.52 -1.70 -2.56
C LEU A 14 4.85 -0.59 -3.58
N GLY A 15 5.98 -0.71 -4.28
CA GLY A 15 6.36 0.30 -5.26
C GLY A 15 7.09 1.54 -4.72
N GLY A 16 7.50 1.57 -3.45
CA GLY A 16 8.74 2.27 -3.09
C GLY A 16 8.65 3.56 -2.27
N LYS A 17 7.61 3.74 -1.44
CA LYS A 17 7.60 4.79 -0.39
C LYS A 17 7.18 4.24 0.97
N PHE A 18 7.78 4.74 2.04
CA PHE A 18 7.22 4.55 3.37
C PHE A 18 5.95 5.38 3.48
N ILE A 19 5.01 4.88 4.27
CA ILE A 19 3.79 5.58 4.60
C ILE A 19 4.14 6.62 5.66
N GLY A 20 4.34 7.85 5.21
CA GLY A 20 4.51 9.01 6.09
C GLY A 20 3.29 9.91 6.15
N GLN A 21 3.52 11.19 6.41
CA GLN A 21 2.45 12.17 6.66
C GLN A 21 1.60 12.50 5.43
N ASN A 22 2.07 12.14 4.24
CA ASN A 22 1.31 12.33 3.01
C ASN A 22 0.26 11.24 2.78
N ALA A 23 0.25 10.18 3.60
CA ALA A 23 -0.73 9.12 3.60
C ALA A 23 -2.17 9.63 3.81
N PHE A 24 -3.15 8.77 3.56
CA PHE A 24 -4.52 9.09 3.94
C PHE A 24 -4.70 8.93 5.44
N TYR A 25 -5.21 9.98 6.08
CA TYR A 25 -5.53 10.00 7.51
C TYR A 25 -4.39 9.42 8.37
N PRO A 26 -3.16 9.95 8.26
CA PRO A 26 -1.97 9.38 8.90
C PRO A 26 -2.12 9.29 10.43
N GLN A 27 -2.86 10.22 11.04
CA GLN A 27 -3.18 10.23 12.47
C GLN A 27 -4.08 9.07 12.92
N ASP A 28 -4.80 8.46 11.98
CA ASP A 28 -5.77 7.39 12.23
C ASP A 28 -5.19 6.00 11.92
N ILE A 29 -3.94 5.93 11.43
CA ILE A 29 -3.20 4.67 11.25
C ILE A 29 -2.89 4.08 12.61
N LYS A 30 -3.26 2.81 12.81
CA LYS A 30 -3.00 2.08 14.06
C LYS A 30 -2.17 0.84 13.79
N VAL A 31 -1.10 0.69 14.55
CA VAL A 31 -0.21 -0.47 14.49
C VAL A 31 -0.19 -1.12 15.86
N TYR A 32 -0.38 -2.44 15.91
CA TYR A 32 -0.33 -3.23 17.12
C TYR A 32 0.68 -4.35 16.99
N VAL A 33 1.31 -4.69 18.11
CA VAL A 33 2.03 -5.96 18.28
C VAL A 33 1.14 -6.84 19.15
N ALA A 34 0.71 -7.97 18.61
CA ALA A 34 -0.13 -8.94 19.30
C ALA A 34 0.71 -10.17 19.67
N ILE A 35 0.81 -10.44 20.97
CA ILE A 35 1.57 -11.58 21.51
C ILE A 35 0.61 -12.40 22.34
N ASN A 36 0.46 -13.69 22.00
CA ASN A 36 -0.45 -14.59 22.70
C ASN A 36 -1.89 -14.05 22.80
N GLY A 37 -2.37 -13.39 21.73
CA GLY A 37 -3.68 -12.75 21.66
C GLY A 37 -3.80 -11.38 22.34
N ASN A 38 -2.81 -10.94 23.12
CA ASN A 38 -2.79 -9.62 23.73
C ASN A 38 -2.20 -8.59 22.76
N ALA A 39 -3.02 -7.67 22.26
CA ALA A 39 -2.60 -6.63 21.32
C ALA A 39 -2.23 -5.33 22.04
N GLN A 40 -0.97 -4.91 21.90
CA GLN A 40 -0.49 -3.62 22.38
C GLN A 40 -0.32 -2.66 21.20
N GLN A 41 -0.95 -1.48 21.29
CA GLN A 41 -0.79 -0.44 20.26
C GLN A 41 0.58 0.23 20.39
N LEU A 42 1.25 0.41 19.26
CA LEU A 42 2.44 1.24 19.15
C LEU A 42 2.04 2.65 18.71
N PRO A 43 2.53 3.71 19.37
CA PRO A 43 2.43 5.08 18.86
C PRO A 43 3.01 5.19 17.44
N TYR A 44 2.20 5.67 16.49
CA TYR A 44 2.65 5.97 15.13
C TYR A 44 3.26 7.37 15.11
N PHE A 45 4.59 7.43 15.14
CA PHE A 45 5.36 8.66 15.27
C PHE A 45 5.79 9.17 13.90
N SER A 46 5.75 10.50 13.72
CA SER A 46 6.41 11.18 12.61
C SER A 46 7.59 12.00 13.11
N GLY A 47 8.72 11.91 12.41
CA GLY A 47 9.95 12.65 12.74
C GLY A 47 9.77 14.17 12.91
N PRO A 48 10.79 14.86 13.45
CA PRO A 48 10.76 16.29 13.74
C PRO A 48 10.81 17.19 12.49
N THR A 49 10.92 16.63 11.28
CA THR A 49 10.95 17.38 10.02
C THR A 49 9.54 17.70 9.52
N THR A 50 9.39 18.82 8.80
CA THR A 50 8.10 19.27 8.24
C THR A 50 8.24 19.54 6.73
N PRO A 51 7.70 18.67 5.85
CA PRO A 51 7.07 17.38 6.15
C PRO A 51 8.10 16.31 6.56
N PRO A 52 7.70 15.30 7.34
CA PRO A 52 8.51 14.13 7.68
C PRO A 52 8.98 13.35 6.45
N ASP A 53 10.09 12.64 6.57
CA ASP A 53 10.74 11.91 5.45
C ASP A 53 10.04 10.54 5.20
N ASP A 54 9.80 10.22 3.93
CA ASP A 54 9.18 8.96 3.47
C ASP A 54 10.23 7.86 3.13
N GLY A 55 11.48 8.05 3.55
CA GLY A 55 12.64 7.19 3.31
C GLY A 55 13.53 7.67 2.16
N GLU A 56 14.78 7.18 2.17
CA GLU A 56 15.76 7.39 1.10
C GLU A 56 15.98 6.13 0.27
N VAL A 57 16.47 6.31 -0.96
CA VAL A 57 16.92 5.21 -1.81
C VAL A 57 18.39 4.91 -1.51
N GLY A 58 18.66 3.72 -0.98
CA GLY A 58 20.00 3.26 -0.61
C GLY A 58 20.41 1.97 -1.34
N VAL A 59 21.71 1.73 -1.44
CA VAL A 59 22.30 0.55 -2.11
C VAL A 59 22.36 -0.70 -1.23
N ALA A 60 22.00 -0.58 0.06
CA ALA A 60 22.08 -1.66 1.03
C ALA A 60 20.93 -1.59 2.03
N TYR A 61 20.64 -2.73 2.64
CA TYR A 61 19.70 -2.84 3.75
C TYR A 61 20.20 -2.09 4.98
N PHE A 62 19.28 -1.66 5.86
CA PHE A 62 19.63 -1.25 7.20
C PHE A 62 19.61 -2.45 8.15
N ASP A 63 20.46 -2.42 9.19
CA ASP A 63 20.57 -3.52 10.15
C ASP A 63 19.23 -3.84 10.83
N GLY A 64 18.84 -5.11 10.75
CA GLY A 64 17.64 -5.67 11.37
C GLY A 64 16.38 -5.69 10.51
N ALA A 65 16.40 -5.25 9.25
CA ALA A 65 15.23 -5.28 8.36
C ALA A 65 14.74 -6.72 8.07
N SER A 66 13.44 -6.97 8.22
CA SER A 66 12.83 -8.31 8.12
C SER A 66 12.18 -8.68 6.77
N SER A 67 11.97 -7.72 5.86
CA SER A 67 11.43 -7.95 4.51
C SER A 67 11.54 -6.67 3.69
N VAL A 68 11.83 -6.77 2.39
CA VAL A 68 11.88 -5.61 1.49
C VAL A 68 11.58 -5.98 0.05
N VAL A 69 10.88 -5.08 -0.63
CA VAL A 69 10.68 -5.09 -2.08
C VAL A 69 11.82 -4.27 -2.69
N PRO A 70 12.66 -4.85 -3.57
CA PRO A 70 13.73 -4.11 -4.23
C PRO A 70 13.14 -3.03 -5.15
N ILE A 71 13.77 -1.86 -5.17
CA ILE A 71 13.51 -0.80 -6.15
C ILE A 71 14.49 -1.01 -7.30
N LEU A 72 13.97 -1.34 -8.48
CA LEU A 72 14.77 -1.41 -9.69
C LEU A 72 14.82 -0.03 -10.33
N THR A 73 15.97 0.62 -10.29
CA THR A 73 16.16 1.90 -10.97
C THR A 73 16.80 1.64 -12.34
N ASN A 74 16.02 1.82 -13.40
CA ASN A 74 16.54 1.86 -14.76
C ASN A 74 17.01 3.29 -15.07
N HIS A 75 18.25 3.45 -15.54
CA HIS A 75 18.68 4.72 -16.15
C HIS A 75 18.12 4.78 -17.58
N PRO A 76 17.16 5.68 -17.88
CA PRO A 76 16.35 5.59 -19.10
C PRO A 76 17.09 5.95 -20.40
N THR A 77 18.37 6.35 -20.32
CA THR A 77 19.10 6.94 -21.46
C THR A 77 20.13 6.03 -22.12
N GLN A 78 20.44 4.84 -21.60
CA GLN A 78 21.41 3.95 -22.26
C GLN A 78 21.07 2.46 -22.06
N ALA A 79 20.89 1.75 -23.17
CA ALA A 79 20.50 0.33 -23.24
C ALA A 79 21.55 -0.68 -22.67
N VAL A 80 22.58 -0.19 -21.98
CA VAL A 80 23.76 -0.99 -21.55
C VAL A 80 24.17 -0.70 -20.08
N VAL A 81 23.40 0.09 -19.32
CA VAL A 81 23.72 0.30 -17.89
C VAL A 81 23.07 -0.84 -17.08
N PRO A 82 23.81 -1.51 -16.17
CA PRO A 82 23.23 -2.54 -15.31
C PRO A 82 22.09 -1.94 -14.48
N VAL A 83 21.00 -2.68 -14.36
CA VAL A 83 19.90 -2.36 -13.45
C VAL A 83 20.48 -2.28 -12.04
N THR A 84 20.46 -1.09 -11.44
CA THR A 84 20.84 -0.95 -10.03
C THR A 84 19.69 -1.42 -9.18
N VAL A 85 19.96 -2.41 -8.33
CA VAL A 85 19.02 -2.84 -7.28
C VAL A 85 19.24 -1.92 -6.09
N ASN A 86 18.24 -1.11 -5.78
CA ASN A 86 18.22 -0.24 -4.61
C ASN A 86 17.12 -0.69 -3.64
N TYR A 87 17.15 -0.11 -2.44
CA TYR A 87 16.16 -0.35 -1.39
C TYR A 87 15.71 0.97 -0.82
N LEU A 88 14.46 1.01 -0.35
CA LEU A 88 14.02 2.12 0.47
C LEU A 88 14.53 1.90 1.90
N THR A 89 15.32 2.84 2.41
CA THR A 89 15.91 2.80 3.74
C THR A 89 15.31 3.91 4.60
N PRO A 90 14.87 3.61 5.83
CA PRO A 90 14.41 4.63 6.75
C PRO A 90 15.61 5.48 7.19
N GLN A 91 15.44 6.80 7.21
CA GLN A 91 16.35 7.70 7.90
C GLN A 91 16.07 7.64 9.41
N PRO A 92 17.05 7.28 10.24
CA PRO A 92 16.88 7.22 11.68
C PRO A 92 16.39 8.56 12.26
N GLY A 93 15.30 8.51 13.04
CA GLY A 93 14.73 9.68 13.71
C GLY A 93 13.90 10.61 12.81
N LEU A 94 13.91 10.40 11.49
CA LEU A 94 13.20 11.24 10.52
C LEU A 94 12.04 10.50 9.86
N THR A 95 12.23 9.23 9.47
CA THR A 95 11.19 8.44 8.82
C THR A 95 10.07 8.07 9.79
N VAL A 96 8.83 8.22 9.33
CA VAL A 96 7.62 7.87 10.08
C VAL A 96 7.62 6.38 10.44
N VAL A 97 7.32 6.06 11.70
CA VAL A 97 7.47 4.71 12.27
C VAL A 97 6.52 4.49 13.45
N ALA A 98 5.93 3.30 13.54
CA ALA A 98 5.26 2.85 14.76
C ALA A 98 6.32 2.32 15.73
N GLN A 99 6.48 2.94 16.89
CA GLN A 99 7.53 2.53 17.82
C GLN A 99 7.06 2.49 19.27
N GLY A 100 7.58 1.53 20.04
CA GLY A 100 7.28 1.42 21.46
C GLY A 100 7.83 0.17 22.11
N LEU A 101 7.75 0.14 23.43
CA LEU A 101 8.17 -0.99 24.26
C LEU A 101 7.00 -1.95 24.46
N VAL A 102 7.21 -3.23 24.17
CA VAL A 102 6.24 -4.31 24.38
C VAL A 102 6.78 -5.26 25.45
N ASP A 103 5.90 -5.72 26.34
CA ASP A 103 6.26 -6.73 27.34
C ASP A 103 6.43 -8.10 26.68
N LEU A 104 7.60 -8.72 26.88
CA LEU A 104 7.88 -10.11 26.54
C LEU A 104 8.07 -10.92 27.82
N ASN A 105 7.30 -11.99 27.98
CA ASN A 105 7.54 -13.00 29.00
C ASN A 105 8.39 -14.13 28.45
N ASP A 106 9.05 -14.88 29.33
CA ASP A 106 9.90 -16.03 28.94
C ASP A 106 9.12 -17.11 28.16
N ASN A 107 7.79 -17.15 28.33
CA ASN A 107 6.91 -18.07 27.60
C ASN A 107 6.48 -17.54 26.21
N ASP A 108 6.67 -16.25 25.92
CA ASP A 108 6.21 -15.62 24.68
C ASP A 108 7.11 -15.91 23.48
N ILE A 109 8.31 -16.45 23.71
CA ILE A 109 9.30 -16.76 22.66
C ILE A 109 8.80 -17.83 21.68
N ASN A 110 7.86 -18.69 22.10
CA ASN A 110 7.27 -19.74 21.26
C ASN A 110 5.80 -19.47 20.93
N THR A 111 5.27 -18.28 21.23
CA THR A 111 3.86 -17.97 20.96
C THR A 111 3.71 -17.31 19.60
N PRO A 112 2.55 -17.51 18.94
CA PRO A 112 2.22 -16.74 17.75
C PRO A 112 2.25 -15.25 18.08
N THR A 113 3.19 -14.54 17.45
CA THR A 113 3.28 -13.09 17.49
C THR A 113 2.91 -12.53 16.13
N GLU A 114 2.04 -11.52 16.12
CA GLU A 114 1.56 -10.88 14.90
C GLU A 114 1.70 -9.36 15.02
N VAL A 115 2.08 -8.72 13.93
CA VAL A 115 1.88 -7.28 13.77
C VAL A 115 0.54 -7.08 13.06
N LEU A 116 -0.31 -6.26 13.67
CA LEU A 116 -1.61 -5.88 13.11
C LEU A 116 -1.56 -4.43 12.67
N VAL A 117 -1.96 -4.15 11.43
CA VAL A 117 -2.03 -2.80 10.89
C VAL A 117 -3.46 -2.52 10.47
N TYR A 118 -4.01 -1.42 10.99
CA TYR A 118 -5.30 -0.88 10.59
C TYR A 118 -5.06 0.43 9.88
N TYR A 119 -5.27 0.42 8.56
CA TYR A 119 -5.00 1.55 7.69
C TYR A 119 -6.31 2.10 7.12
N PRO A 120 -6.69 3.36 7.42
CA PRO A 120 -7.86 4.01 6.84
C PRO A 120 -7.65 4.37 5.36
N VAL A 121 -8.52 3.90 4.49
CA VAL A 121 -8.48 4.13 3.04
C VAL A 121 -9.74 4.89 2.63
N PRO A 122 -9.62 6.08 2.02
CA PRO A 122 -10.76 6.78 1.47
C PRO A 122 -11.34 6.01 0.30
N GLY A 123 -12.65 5.82 0.35
CA GLY A 123 -13.47 5.23 -0.68
C GLY A 123 -14.22 6.28 -1.51
N PRO A 124 -14.91 5.81 -2.57
CA PRO A 124 -15.82 6.67 -3.32
C PRO A 124 -16.85 7.33 -2.39
N ASN A 125 -17.26 8.55 -2.75
CA ASN A 125 -18.27 9.37 -2.04
C ASN A 125 -17.93 9.73 -0.59
N GLY A 126 -16.64 9.76 -0.22
CA GLY A 126 -16.20 10.13 1.12
C GLY A 126 -16.36 9.03 2.17
N SER A 127 -16.69 7.79 1.75
CA SER A 127 -16.61 6.63 2.64
C SER A 127 -15.17 6.38 3.09
N VAL A 128 -14.96 5.73 4.23
CA VAL A 128 -13.64 5.27 4.68
C VAL A 128 -13.74 3.79 5.00
N LYS A 129 -12.86 2.99 4.40
CA LYS A 129 -12.71 1.57 4.70
C LYS A 129 -11.38 1.33 5.40
N THR A 130 -11.31 0.36 6.30
CA THR A 130 -10.06 0.02 6.97
C THR A 130 -9.43 -1.20 6.31
N LEU A 131 -8.28 -1.02 5.69
CA LEU A 131 -7.42 -2.12 5.31
C LEU A 131 -6.81 -2.71 6.58
N THR A 132 -7.01 -4.01 6.79
CA THR A 132 -6.41 -4.74 7.91
C THR A 132 -5.34 -5.67 7.38
N LEU A 133 -4.11 -5.52 7.86
CA LEU A 133 -3.02 -6.45 7.60
C LEU A 133 -2.62 -7.17 8.88
N ARG A 134 -2.30 -8.46 8.76
CA ARG A 134 -1.78 -9.29 9.85
C ARG A 134 -0.53 -9.97 9.33
N GLN A 135 0.61 -9.68 9.96
CA GLN A 135 1.90 -10.25 9.57
C GLN A 135 2.46 -11.04 10.74
N PRO A 136 2.67 -12.36 10.63
CA PRO A 136 3.37 -13.12 11.66
C PRO A 136 4.82 -12.64 11.78
N VAL A 137 5.30 -12.57 13.02
CA VAL A 137 6.67 -12.21 13.37
C VAL A 137 7.22 -13.28 14.30
N ILE A 138 8.45 -13.71 14.05
CA ILE A 138 9.16 -14.64 14.92
C ILE A 138 9.99 -13.82 15.89
N LEU A 139 9.77 -14.03 17.19
CA LEU A 139 10.57 -13.43 18.23
C LEU A 139 11.78 -14.31 18.54
N SER A 140 12.90 -13.69 18.87
CA SER A 140 14.10 -14.39 19.35
C SER A 140 14.29 -14.10 20.84
N PRO A 141 14.61 -15.12 21.66
CA PRO A 141 14.84 -14.94 23.10
C PRO A 141 16.03 -14.03 23.40
N PHE A 142 16.95 -13.86 22.45
CA PHE A 142 18.15 -13.06 22.62
C PHE A 142 18.06 -11.67 21.96
N GLN A 143 16.90 -11.34 21.37
CA GLN A 143 16.68 -10.08 20.67
C GLN A 143 15.64 -9.24 21.40
N LEU A 144 16.05 -8.05 21.83
CA LEU A 144 15.18 -7.07 22.48
C LEU A 144 14.90 -5.85 21.62
N ASN A 145 15.47 -5.79 20.41
CA ASN A 145 15.27 -4.69 19.47
C ASN A 145 14.80 -5.26 18.13
N TYR A 146 13.55 -5.01 17.79
CA TYR A 146 12.91 -5.47 16.56
C TYR A 146 12.68 -4.28 15.63
N LYS A 147 13.26 -4.32 14.43
CA LYS A 147 12.99 -3.35 13.38
C LYS A 147 12.35 -4.08 12.21
N LEU A 148 11.13 -3.72 11.87
CA LEU A 148 10.32 -4.47 10.90
C LEU A 148 9.85 -3.51 9.81
N THR A 149 9.90 -3.98 8.57
CA THR A 149 9.23 -3.31 7.45
C THR A 149 8.07 -4.18 6.99
N LEU A 150 6.85 -3.64 7.09
CA LEU A 150 5.64 -4.29 6.63
C LEU A 150 5.25 -3.69 5.29
N VAL A 151 5.22 -4.54 4.28
CA VAL A 151 4.73 -4.15 2.95
C VAL A 151 3.20 -4.12 2.98
N ILE A 152 2.63 -2.99 2.61
CA ILE A 152 1.20 -2.84 2.35
C ILE A 152 0.98 -2.67 0.84
N PRO A 153 -0.21 -2.96 0.29
CA PRO A 153 -0.52 -2.67 -1.11
C PRO A 153 -0.16 -1.22 -1.46
N GLY A 154 0.52 -0.99 -2.58
CA GLY A 154 0.81 0.37 -3.05
C GLY A 154 -0.37 1.01 -3.77
N LEU A 155 -1.23 0.17 -4.35
CA LEU A 155 -2.36 0.52 -5.19
C LEU A 155 -3.59 -0.29 -4.78
N LEU A 156 -4.72 0.38 -4.63
CA LEU A 156 -6.01 -0.24 -4.36
C LEU A 156 -7.00 0.12 -5.47
N VAL A 157 -7.78 -0.88 -5.88
CA VAL A 157 -8.92 -0.71 -6.77
C VAL A 157 -10.18 -0.86 -5.93
N HIS A 158 -11.04 0.16 -5.93
CA HIS A 158 -12.35 0.07 -5.29
C HIS A 158 -13.28 -0.80 -6.12
N THR A 159 -14.32 -1.36 -5.48
CA THR A 159 -15.32 -2.18 -6.17
C THR A 159 -15.85 -1.41 -7.38
N PRO A 160 -15.79 -1.99 -8.60
CA PRO A 160 -16.23 -1.29 -9.79
C PRO A 160 -17.74 -1.03 -9.75
N VAL A 161 -18.17 0.00 -10.46
CA VAL A 161 -19.56 0.40 -10.58
C VAL A 161 -19.95 0.36 -12.05
N LEU A 162 -21.07 -0.29 -12.35
CA LEU A 162 -21.72 -0.24 -13.65
C LEU A 162 -22.91 0.72 -13.56
N THR A 163 -22.90 1.80 -14.33
CA THR A 163 -24.04 2.72 -14.45
C THR A 163 -24.38 2.87 -15.93
N ASN A 164 -25.59 2.46 -16.30
CA ASN A 164 -25.99 2.31 -17.70
C ASN A 164 -24.98 1.44 -18.47
N ASN A 165 -24.32 2.03 -19.47
CA ASN A 165 -23.29 1.40 -20.29
C ASN A 165 -21.87 1.80 -19.91
N GLN A 166 -21.66 2.37 -18.72
CA GLN A 166 -20.34 2.83 -18.28
C GLN A 166 -19.86 2.01 -17.08
N ILE A 167 -18.67 1.42 -17.22
CA ILE A 167 -17.92 0.84 -16.10
C ILE A 167 -17.03 1.94 -15.54
N SER A 168 -16.99 2.07 -14.22
CA SER A 168 -16.05 2.95 -13.53
C SER A 168 -15.46 2.29 -12.30
N ALA A 169 -14.24 2.69 -11.94
CA ALA A 169 -13.59 2.28 -10.70
C ALA A 169 -12.69 3.40 -10.18
N VAL A 170 -12.60 3.53 -8.86
CA VAL A 170 -11.64 4.43 -8.22
C VAL A 170 -10.34 3.67 -7.97
N VAL A 171 -9.21 4.29 -8.31
CA VAL A 171 -7.86 3.76 -8.15
C VAL A 171 -7.08 4.63 -7.17
N THR A 172 -6.73 4.08 -6.02
CA THR A 172 -6.18 4.80 -4.88
C THR A 172 -4.74 4.37 -4.61
N MET A 173 -3.79 5.32 -4.61
CA MET A 173 -2.41 5.07 -4.18
C MET A 173 -2.33 5.18 -2.66
N MET A 174 -1.80 4.17 -1.98
CA MET A 174 -1.79 4.14 -0.52
C MET A 174 -0.94 5.25 0.09
N CYS A 175 0.08 5.72 -0.61
CA CYS A 175 0.87 6.90 -0.20
C CYS A 175 0.11 8.24 -0.25
N GLY A 176 -1.22 8.24 -0.44
CA GLY A 176 -2.08 9.43 -0.41
C GLY A 176 -2.10 10.25 -1.70
N CYS A 177 -1.21 9.96 -2.64
CA CYS A 177 -1.09 10.69 -3.90
C CYS A 177 -2.29 10.42 -4.80
N LYS A 178 -2.93 11.47 -5.33
CA LYS A 178 -4.05 11.31 -6.28
C LYS A 178 -3.52 10.96 -7.68
N VAL A 179 -4.28 10.22 -8.48
CA VAL A 179 -4.01 10.08 -9.91
C VAL A 179 -4.76 11.17 -10.65
N SER A 180 -4.04 12.12 -11.25
CA SER A 180 -4.66 13.28 -11.90
C SER A 180 -3.74 13.92 -12.93
N ASN A 181 -4.32 14.69 -13.86
CA ASN A 181 -3.60 15.62 -14.74
C ASN A 181 -3.38 17.00 -14.07
N GLY A 182 -3.49 17.08 -12.74
CA GLY A 182 -3.36 18.32 -11.99
C GLY A 182 -1.95 18.91 -12.05
N SER A 183 -1.80 20.15 -11.58
CA SER A 183 -0.53 20.89 -11.61
C SER A 183 0.18 20.97 -10.25
N THR A 184 -0.47 20.58 -9.14
CA THR A 184 0.08 20.75 -7.78
C THR A 184 0.35 19.39 -7.12
N PRO A 185 1.63 18.97 -6.98
CA PRO A 185 2.04 17.73 -6.31
C PRO A 185 1.56 17.62 -4.84
N PRO A 186 1.49 16.41 -4.27
CA PRO A 186 1.87 15.13 -4.89
C PRO A 186 0.71 14.46 -5.65
N PHE A 187 0.93 14.19 -6.93
CA PHE A 187 0.03 13.39 -7.78
C PHE A 187 0.83 12.46 -8.68
N TRP A 188 0.18 11.38 -9.12
CA TRP A 188 0.71 10.51 -10.17
C TRP A 188 0.02 10.79 -11.51
N LEU A 189 0.81 10.75 -12.57
CA LEU A 189 0.31 10.99 -13.92
C LEU A 189 -0.49 9.78 -14.41
N PRO A 190 -1.66 9.96 -15.06
CA PRO A 190 -2.48 8.86 -15.55
C PRO A 190 -1.77 7.97 -16.57
N ALA A 191 -0.83 8.53 -17.33
CA ALA A 191 -0.02 7.78 -18.31
C ALA A 191 0.86 6.69 -17.66
N ASP A 192 1.15 6.82 -16.36
CA ASP A 192 1.87 5.82 -15.58
C ASP A 192 0.98 4.62 -15.20
N PHE A 193 -0.33 4.68 -15.47
CA PHE A 193 -1.27 3.61 -15.14
C PHE A 193 -1.80 2.89 -16.38
N THR A 194 -2.07 1.61 -16.21
CA THR A 194 -2.88 0.80 -17.12
C THR A 194 -4.04 0.23 -16.31
N VAL A 195 -5.26 0.66 -16.63
CA VAL A 195 -6.49 0.23 -15.95
C VAL A 195 -7.40 -0.47 -16.94
N LEU A 196 -7.77 -1.71 -16.63
CA LEU A 196 -8.52 -2.60 -17.51
C LEU A 196 -9.68 -3.21 -16.73
N ALA A 197 -10.85 -3.32 -17.36
CA ALA A 197 -11.99 -4.08 -16.86
C ALA A 197 -12.14 -5.37 -17.67
N ASN A 198 -12.03 -6.53 -17.02
CA ASN A 198 -12.38 -7.83 -17.60
C ASN A 198 -13.84 -8.13 -17.24
N VAL A 199 -14.69 -8.25 -18.27
CA VAL A 199 -16.13 -8.47 -18.12
C VAL A 199 -16.45 -9.91 -18.52
N VAL A 200 -16.91 -10.70 -17.56
CA VAL A 200 -17.35 -12.07 -17.76
C VAL A 200 -18.85 -12.07 -17.95
N TYR A 201 -19.33 -12.70 -19.02
CA TYR A 201 -20.74 -12.85 -19.34
C TYR A 201 -21.15 -14.32 -19.20
N LYS A 202 -22.40 -14.57 -18.82
CA LYS A 202 -22.92 -15.94 -18.57
C LYS A 202 -22.80 -16.86 -19.79
N ASN A 203 -23.00 -16.33 -21.00
CA ASN A 203 -23.06 -17.11 -22.24
C ASN A 203 -22.29 -16.44 -23.39
N ARG A 204 -21.26 -15.64 -23.08
CA ARG A 204 -20.47 -14.93 -24.10
C ARG A 204 -18.98 -14.95 -23.72
N PRO A 205 -18.08 -14.75 -24.69
CA PRO A 205 -16.67 -14.57 -24.39
C PRO A 205 -16.44 -13.42 -23.41
N THR A 206 -15.44 -13.57 -22.55
CA THR A 206 -14.94 -12.49 -21.71
C THR A 206 -14.43 -11.35 -22.59
N VAL A 207 -14.79 -10.11 -22.26
CA VAL A 207 -14.34 -8.91 -22.96
C VAL A 207 -13.44 -8.09 -22.04
N GLN A 208 -12.35 -7.56 -22.57
CA GLN A 208 -11.51 -6.59 -21.88
C GLN A 208 -11.82 -5.18 -22.37
N VAL A 209 -12.06 -4.26 -21.44
CA VAL A 209 -12.37 -2.85 -21.71
C VAL A 209 -11.30 -1.97 -21.07
N PRO A 210 -10.56 -1.15 -21.84
CA PRO A 210 -9.64 -0.19 -21.27
C PRO A 210 -10.40 0.95 -20.57
N LEU A 211 -9.94 1.35 -19.39
CA LEU A 211 -10.51 2.45 -18.62
C LEU A 211 -9.55 3.64 -18.64
N SER A 212 -10.08 4.84 -18.84
CA SER A 212 -9.32 6.10 -18.88
C SER A 212 -9.69 6.99 -17.71
N LEU A 213 -8.75 7.82 -17.24
CA LEU A 213 -9.02 8.76 -16.16
C LEU A 213 -10.16 9.71 -16.56
N VAL A 214 -11.16 9.86 -15.69
CA VAL A 214 -12.22 10.85 -15.82
C VAL A 214 -11.65 12.24 -15.52
N THR A 215 -11.69 13.13 -16.51
CA THR A 215 -11.02 14.43 -16.45
C THR A 215 -11.75 15.48 -15.61
N THR A 216 -13.02 15.26 -15.26
CA THR A 216 -13.86 16.23 -14.56
C THR A 216 -14.33 15.72 -13.20
N GLY A 217 -14.06 16.48 -12.14
CA GLY A 217 -14.67 16.33 -10.81
C GLY A 217 -14.28 15.10 -9.98
N SER A 218 -13.57 14.11 -10.55
CA SER A 218 -13.28 12.84 -9.88
C SER A 218 -11.84 12.39 -10.11
N ALA A 219 -10.89 12.95 -9.34
CA ALA A 219 -9.51 12.47 -9.34
C ALA A 219 -9.48 10.97 -9.00
N SER A 220 -8.52 10.24 -9.57
CA SER A 220 -8.36 8.79 -9.36
C SER A 220 -9.50 7.90 -9.90
N THR A 221 -10.54 8.44 -10.54
CA THR A 221 -11.61 7.62 -11.14
C THR A 221 -11.30 7.31 -12.59
N PHE A 222 -11.35 6.03 -12.95
CA PHE A 222 -11.18 5.54 -14.32
C PHE A 222 -12.50 4.99 -14.84
N ALA A 223 -12.84 5.29 -16.09
CA ALA A 223 -14.08 4.84 -16.70
C ALA A 223 -13.93 4.44 -18.18
N GLY A 224 -14.84 3.60 -18.64
CA GLY A 224 -14.90 3.10 -20.01
C GLY A 224 -16.31 2.64 -20.37
N ALA A 225 -16.64 2.67 -21.66
CA ALA A 225 -17.94 2.26 -22.16
C ALA A 225 -17.98 0.76 -22.43
N LEU A 226 -19.12 0.13 -22.13
CA LEU A 226 -19.41 -1.26 -22.37
C LEU A 226 -20.48 -1.38 -23.45
N ALA A 227 -20.21 -2.17 -24.49
CA ALA A 227 -21.16 -2.34 -25.60
C ALA A 227 -22.40 -3.17 -25.22
N VAL A 228 -22.24 -4.11 -24.28
CA VAL A 228 -23.31 -5.03 -23.84
C VAL A 228 -23.38 -5.01 -22.32
N THR A 229 -24.53 -4.61 -21.78
CA THR A 229 -24.77 -4.48 -20.33
C THR A 229 -25.62 -5.60 -19.74
N THR A 230 -26.09 -6.53 -20.57
CA THR A 230 -26.91 -7.67 -20.16
C THR A 230 -26.07 -8.93 -19.95
N ASP A 231 -26.59 -9.87 -19.18
CA ASP A 231 -25.98 -11.20 -18.94
C ASP A 231 -24.56 -11.15 -18.36
N ILE A 232 -24.20 -10.04 -17.72
CA ILE A 232 -22.93 -9.91 -17.01
C ILE A 232 -22.99 -10.82 -15.78
N GLU A 233 -21.96 -11.64 -15.62
CA GLU A 233 -21.74 -12.47 -14.42
C GLU A 233 -20.83 -11.73 -13.44
N SER A 234 -19.73 -11.16 -13.94
CA SER A 234 -18.83 -10.37 -13.12
C SER A 234 -18.02 -9.35 -13.92
N ILE A 235 -17.56 -8.31 -13.24
CA ILE A 235 -16.63 -7.30 -13.74
C ILE A 235 -15.45 -7.24 -12.79
N THR A 236 -14.25 -7.58 -13.28
CA THR A 236 -13.00 -7.43 -12.53
C THR A 236 -12.22 -6.27 -13.10
N VAL A 237 -11.96 -5.24 -12.30
CA VAL A 237 -11.06 -4.15 -12.67
C VAL A 237 -9.68 -4.42 -12.10
N THR A 238 -8.66 -4.31 -12.95
CA THR A 238 -7.25 -4.38 -12.59
C THR A 238 -6.59 -3.05 -12.92
N ALA A 239 -5.75 -2.55 -12.02
CA ALA A 239 -4.91 -1.39 -12.24
C ALA A 239 -3.44 -1.77 -12.00
N ASN A 240 -2.57 -1.31 -12.90
CA ASN A 240 -1.12 -1.47 -12.80
C ASN A 240 -0.44 -0.11 -12.96
N GLN A 241 0.51 0.21 -12.09
CA GLN A 241 1.39 1.37 -12.20
C GLN A 241 2.73 0.94 -12.81
N LYS A 242 3.08 1.48 -13.97
CA LYS A 242 4.23 1.06 -14.77
C LYS A 242 5.55 1.35 -14.06
N SER A 243 5.70 2.53 -13.46
CA SER A 243 6.97 2.98 -12.88
C SER A 243 7.39 2.20 -11.62
N THR A 244 6.43 1.66 -10.88
CA THR A 244 6.68 1.03 -9.57
C THR A 244 6.30 -0.46 -9.54
N GLY A 245 5.61 -0.95 -10.56
CA GLY A 245 5.04 -2.30 -10.58
C GLY A 245 3.84 -2.49 -9.65
N ASN A 246 3.26 -1.41 -9.12
CA ASN A 246 2.13 -1.51 -8.22
C ASN A 246 0.89 -2.06 -8.92
N PHE A 247 0.26 -3.05 -8.29
CA PHE A 247 -0.91 -3.72 -8.82
C PHE A 247 -2.05 -3.71 -7.81
N GLY A 248 -3.26 -3.54 -8.32
CA GLY A 248 -4.49 -3.72 -7.55
C GLY A 248 -5.60 -4.32 -8.42
N ALA A 249 -6.48 -5.10 -7.81
CA ALA A 249 -7.63 -5.69 -8.49
C ALA A 249 -8.85 -5.74 -7.56
N ASN A 250 -10.04 -5.60 -8.14
CA ASN A 250 -11.29 -5.79 -7.41
C ASN A 250 -12.40 -6.25 -8.36
N GLN A 251 -13.39 -6.98 -7.83
CA GLN A 251 -14.44 -7.61 -8.59
C GLN A 251 -15.83 -7.17 -8.10
N LEU A 252 -16.74 -7.01 -9.04
CA LEU A 252 -18.19 -6.90 -8.82
C LEU A 252 -18.86 -8.14 -9.44
N THR A 253 -19.73 -8.79 -8.69
CA THR A 253 -20.54 -9.94 -9.13
C THR A 253 -22.02 -9.57 -9.15
N PHE A 254 -22.78 -10.09 -10.13
CA PHE A 254 -24.20 -9.78 -10.37
C PHE A 254 -25.13 -10.96 -10.10
#